data_AF-A0A645DA18-F1
#
_entry.id   AF-A0A645DA18-F1
#
_cell.length_a   1.000
_cell.length_b   1.000
_cell.length_c   1.000
_cell.angle_alpha   90.00
_cell.angle_beta   90.00
_cell.angle_gamma   90.00
#
_symmetry.space_group_name_H-M   'P 1'
#
loop_
_entity.id
_entity.type
_entity.pdbx_description
1 polymer ?
#
loop_
_entity_poly.entity_id
_entity_poly.type
_entity_poly.pdbx_seq_one_letter_code
_entity_poly.pdbx_strand_id
1 'polypeptide(L)'
;MNLNSLRRLNRFNFLSHLNSKTRLHKVRLMKRVSFYAVVVLLLLGAPAWAQDAATQERLDKMAGQIQDFLDAQKSLQQQLSQLSKEVSSLREQIANQPREDWATAADLKRLADGVREIDKKRIEDNERIRTEISKLGKLLASTPPSRPKVSHEEETKEKEPSKPEAGFEYVVQPGDSLSLIVQGCREKGIKVTMDQIRKANPRLNPERLLVGQKIFIPQP
;
A
#
# COMPACT_ATOMS: atom_id res chain seq x y z
N MET A 1 37.39 -118.36 18.08
CA MET A 1 37.24 -116.90 17.85
C MET A 1 35.95 -116.64 17.08
N ASN A 2 35.16 -115.66 17.54
CA ASN A 2 33.72 -115.55 17.32
C ASN A 2 33.37 -114.82 15.98
N LEU A 3 32.63 -115.47 15.07
CA LEU A 3 32.23 -114.90 13.77
C LEU A 3 31.36 -113.63 13.88
N ASN A 4 30.82 -113.34 15.07
CA ASN A 4 30.01 -112.15 15.32
C ASN A 4 30.84 -110.85 15.45
N SER A 5 32.16 -110.91 15.70
CA SER A 5 33.01 -109.71 15.81
C SER A 5 33.42 -109.14 14.44
N LEU A 6 33.74 -110.01 13.47
CA LEU A 6 34.13 -109.62 12.11
C LEU A 6 32.97 -109.01 11.31
N ARG A 7 31.73 -109.49 11.50
CA ARG A 7 30.54 -108.87 10.88
C ARG A 7 30.21 -107.50 11.45
N ARG A 8 30.48 -107.26 12.75
CA ARG A 8 30.28 -105.95 13.39
C ARG A 8 31.31 -104.92 12.91
N LEU A 9 32.58 -105.28 12.79
CA LEU A 9 33.61 -104.35 12.27
C LEU A 9 33.39 -103.97 10.80
N ASN A 10 33.02 -104.92 9.93
CA ASN A 10 32.76 -104.62 8.52
C ASN A 10 31.50 -103.75 8.31
N ARG A 11 30.45 -103.95 9.11
CA ARG A 11 29.28 -103.05 9.09
C ARG A 11 29.60 -101.65 9.61
N PHE A 12 30.46 -101.52 10.63
CA PHE A 12 30.87 -100.23 11.16
C PHE A 12 31.73 -99.42 10.17
N ASN A 13 32.66 -100.08 9.48
CA ASN A 13 33.48 -99.45 8.42
C ASN A 13 32.67 -99.06 7.19
N PHE A 14 31.64 -99.83 6.82
CA PHE A 14 30.77 -99.48 5.71
C PHE A 14 29.87 -98.28 6.06
N LEU A 15 29.27 -98.25 7.26
CA LEU A 15 28.43 -97.14 7.73
C LEU A 15 29.23 -95.84 7.93
N SER A 16 30.48 -95.91 8.40
CA SER A 16 31.35 -94.73 8.53
C SER A 16 31.73 -94.14 7.16
N HIS A 17 31.96 -94.99 6.16
CA HIS A 17 32.33 -94.56 4.81
C HIS A 17 31.14 -94.01 3.99
N LEU A 18 29.90 -94.45 4.27
CA LEU A 18 28.68 -93.81 3.75
C LEU A 18 28.43 -92.44 4.40
N ASN A 19 28.73 -92.29 5.69
CA ASN A 19 28.56 -91.04 6.43
C ASN A 19 29.59 -89.96 6.02
N SER A 20 30.83 -90.35 5.64
CA SER A 20 31.86 -89.40 5.18
C SER A 20 31.56 -88.84 3.78
N LYS A 21 31.11 -89.68 2.84
CA LYS A 21 30.76 -89.27 1.46
C LYS A 21 29.53 -88.34 1.43
N THR A 22 28.55 -88.57 2.30
CA THR A 22 27.35 -87.72 2.45
C THR A 22 27.67 -86.39 3.14
N ARG A 23 28.59 -86.36 4.12
CA ARG A 23 29.09 -85.12 4.73
C ARG A 23 29.83 -84.23 3.72
N LEU A 24 30.71 -84.80 2.89
CA LEU A 24 31.42 -84.03 1.86
C LEU A 24 30.47 -83.43 0.80
N HIS A 25 29.44 -84.17 0.39
CA HIS A 25 28.40 -83.64 -0.52
C HIS A 25 27.57 -82.53 0.13
N LYS A 26 27.15 -82.70 1.40
CA LYS A 26 26.44 -81.65 2.15
C LYS A 26 27.28 -80.38 2.30
N VAL A 27 28.58 -80.50 2.62
CA VAL A 27 29.49 -79.34 2.72
C VAL A 27 29.64 -78.62 1.38
N ARG A 28 29.75 -79.36 0.26
CA ARG A 28 29.81 -78.75 -1.09
C ARG A 28 28.49 -78.06 -1.47
N LEU A 29 27.35 -78.64 -1.11
CA LEU A 29 26.03 -78.03 -1.33
C LEU A 29 25.85 -76.76 -0.48
N MET A 30 26.20 -76.80 0.81
CA MET A 30 26.12 -75.64 1.72
C MET A 30 27.01 -74.48 1.27
N LYS A 31 28.20 -74.76 0.71
CA LYS A 31 29.07 -73.73 0.13
C LYS A 31 28.43 -73.05 -1.08
N ARG A 32 27.78 -73.82 -1.97
CA ARG A 32 27.06 -73.27 -3.13
C ARG A 32 25.85 -72.44 -2.70
N VAL A 33 25.06 -72.94 -1.76
CA VAL A 33 23.89 -72.21 -1.22
C VAL A 33 24.32 -70.92 -0.52
N SER A 34 25.41 -70.94 0.25
CA SER A 34 25.98 -69.72 0.85
C SER A 34 26.45 -68.72 -0.20
N PHE A 35 27.11 -69.19 -1.27
CA PHE A 35 27.53 -68.32 -2.37
C PHE A 35 26.33 -67.67 -3.07
N TYR A 36 25.28 -68.44 -3.38
CA TYR A 36 24.05 -67.90 -3.94
C TYR A 36 23.32 -66.96 -2.96
N ALA A 37 23.32 -67.25 -1.66
CA ALA A 37 22.74 -66.36 -0.65
C ALA A 37 23.48 -65.01 -0.56
N VAL A 38 24.82 -65.02 -0.64
CA VAL A 38 25.63 -63.80 -0.69
C VAL A 38 25.39 -63.03 -1.99
N VAL A 39 25.32 -63.71 -3.14
CA VAL A 39 25.01 -63.07 -4.43
C VAL A 39 23.60 -62.47 -4.43
N VAL A 40 22.61 -63.17 -3.86
CA VAL A 40 21.23 -62.66 -3.72
C VAL A 40 21.18 -61.48 -2.75
N LEU A 41 21.91 -61.50 -1.64
CA LEU A 41 22.03 -60.37 -0.71
C LEU A 41 22.68 -59.15 -1.39
N LEU A 42 23.69 -59.37 -2.23
CA LEU A 42 24.38 -58.34 -2.99
C LEU A 42 23.50 -57.77 -4.12
N LEU A 43 22.67 -58.60 -4.77
CA LEU A 43 21.71 -58.18 -5.79
C LEU A 43 20.49 -57.47 -5.19
N LEU A 44 19.99 -57.87 -4.01
CA LEU A 44 18.89 -57.17 -3.33
C LEU A 44 19.34 -55.86 -2.68
N GLY A 45 20.64 -55.70 -2.35
CA GLY A 45 21.21 -54.46 -1.80
C GLY A 45 21.54 -53.39 -2.84
N ALA A 46 21.50 -53.71 -4.14
CA ALA A 46 21.80 -52.80 -5.23
C ALA A 46 20.60 -52.79 -6.20
N PRO A 47 19.64 -51.86 -6.05
CA PRO A 47 19.88 -50.44 -6.33
C PRO A 47 19.00 -49.49 -5.49
N ALA A 48 19.47 -49.03 -4.33
CA ALA A 48 18.87 -47.88 -3.64
C ALA A 48 19.52 -46.53 -4.05
N TRP A 49 20.68 -46.57 -4.71
CA TRP A 49 21.55 -45.39 -4.87
C TRP A 49 21.43 -44.73 -6.26
N ALA A 50 20.57 -45.25 -7.15
CA ALA A 50 20.47 -44.76 -8.53
C ALA A 50 19.33 -43.74 -8.75
N GLN A 51 18.40 -43.60 -7.81
CA GLN A 51 17.34 -42.57 -7.85
C GLN A 51 17.69 -41.33 -7.01
N ASP A 52 18.89 -41.29 -6.45
CA ASP A 52 19.24 -40.40 -5.34
C ASP A 52 19.46 -38.94 -5.77
N ALA A 53 19.93 -38.69 -7.00
CA ALA A 53 20.24 -37.33 -7.45
C ALA A 53 19.00 -36.42 -7.54
N ALA A 54 17.94 -36.88 -8.21
CA ALA A 54 16.71 -36.09 -8.36
C ALA A 54 15.95 -35.94 -7.02
N THR A 55 16.10 -36.90 -6.10
CA THR A 55 15.54 -36.80 -4.75
C THR A 55 16.35 -35.86 -3.86
N GLN A 56 17.68 -35.86 -3.98
CA GLN A 56 18.58 -34.95 -3.26
C GLN A 56 18.32 -33.50 -3.69
N GLU A 57 18.17 -33.21 -4.98
CA GLU A 57 17.85 -31.87 -5.47
C GLU A 57 16.53 -31.33 -4.87
N ARG A 58 15.51 -32.18 -4.72
CA ARG A 58 14.24 -31.80 -4.10
C ARG A 58 14.40 -31.52 -2.60
N LEU A 59 15.22 -32.31 -1.91
CA LEU A 59 15.52 -32.12 -0.49
C LEU A 59 16.29 -30.83 -0.26
N ASP A 60 17.31 -30.55 -1.08
CA ASP A 60 18.08 -29.31 -1.02
C ASP A 60 17.18 -28.10 -1.29
N LYS A 61 16.29 -28.20 -2.27
CA LYS A 61 15.29 -27.16 -2.53
C LYS A 61 14.36 -26.94 -1.33
N MET A 62 13.85 -28.01 -0.71
CA MET A 62 13.01 -27.88 0.48
C MET A 62 13.78 -27.30 1.67
N ALA A 63 15.03 -27.69 1.86
CA ALA A 63 15.90 -27.14 2.89
C ALA A 63 16.13 -25.64 2.68
N GLY A 64 16.37 -25.21 1.43
CA GLY A 64 16.45 -23.81 1.05
C GLY A 64 15.15 -23.05 1.32
N GLN A 65 14.00 -23.60 0.90
CA GLN A 65 12.69 -22.98 1.18
C GLN A 65 12.41 -22.84 2.68
N ILE A 66 12.73 -23.86 3.48
CA ILE A 66 12.60 -23.80 4.94
C ILE A 66 13.48 -22.70 5.52
N GLN A 67 14.71 -22.58 5.03
CA GLN A 67 15.63 -21.52 5.46
C GLN A 67 15.10 -20.13 5.10
N ASP A 68 14.60 -19.95 3.88
CA ASP A 68 13.98 -18.69 3.44
C ASP A 68 12.77 -18.32 4.31
N PHE A 69 11.93 -19.30 4.66
CA PHE A 69 10.80 -19.08 5.57
C PHE A 69 11.24 -18.71 6.99
N LEU A 70 12.29 -19.35 7.51
CA LEU A 70 12.85 -19.02 8.82
C LEU A 70 13.41 -17.60 8.83
N ASP A 71 14.09 -17.19 7.76
CA ASP A 71 14.66 -15.85 7.65
C ASP A 71 13.57 -14.79 7.42
N ALA A 72 12.51 -15.11 6.69
CA ALA A 72 11.30 -14.28 6.61
C ALA A 72 10.59 -14.14 7.97
N GLN A 73 10.53 -15.21 8.77
CA GLN A 73 9.95 -15.13 10.11
C GLN A 73 10.78 -14.21 11.02
N LYS A 74 12.12 -14.32 10.97
CA LYS A 74 13.03 -13.44 11.71
C LYS A 74 12.87 -11.98 11.27
N SER A 75 12.74 -11.70 9.97
CA SER A 75 12.57 -10.33 9.48
C SER A 75 11.24 -9.72 9.95
N LEU A 76 10.16 -10.51 9.99
CA LEU A 76 8.89 -10.09 10.59
C LEU A 76 9.04 -9.78 12.10
N GLN A 77 9.76 -10.62 12.85
CA GLN A 77 10.04 -10.34 14.26
C GLN A 77 10.85 -9.06 14.45
N GLN A 78 11.82 -8.80 13.57
CA GLN A 78 12.60 -7.55 13.57
C GLN A 78 11.70 -6.35 13.31
N GLN A 79 10.80 -6.42 12.32
CA GLN A 79 9.84 -5.36 12.04
C GLN A 79 8.91 -5.07 13.23
N LEU A 80 8.39 -6.11 13.89
CA LEU A 80 7.58 -5.94 15.11
C LEU A 80 8.38 -5.26 16.23
N SER A 81 9.67 -5.61 16.37
CA SER A 81 10.55 -5.00 17.37
C SER A 81 10.89 -3.53 17.05
N GLN A 82 10.97 -3.18 15.76
CA GLN A 82 11.20 -1.81 15.33
C GLN A 82 9.95 -0.97 15.54
N LEU A 83 8.80 -1.47 15.14
CA LEU A 83 7.52 -0.78 15.30
C LEU A 83 7.18 -0.59 16.79
N SER A 84 7.47 -1.58 17.64
CA SER A 84 7.27 -1.44 19.09
C SER A 84 8.19 -0.37 19.69
N LYS A 85 9.45 -0.28 19.23
CA LYS A 85 10.38 0.78 19.62
C LYS A 85 9.91 2.15 19.15
N GLU A 86 9.47 2.28 17.91
CA GLU A 86 8.91 3.54 17.37
C GLU A 86 7.66 3.98 18.15
N VAL A 87 6.77 3.05 18.51
CA VAL A 87 5.61 3.36 19.36
C VAL A 87 6.08 3.83 20.76
N SER A 88 7.09 3.17 21.34
CA SER A 88 7.61 3.58 22.65
C SER A 88 8.30 4.95 22.60
N SER A 89 9.09 5.23 21.56
CA SER A 89 9.79 6.50 21.39
C SER A 89 8.81 7.64 21.11
N LEU A 90 7.77 7.42 20.31
CA LEU A 90 6.71 8.40 20.11
C LEU A 90 5.95 8.69 21.40
N ARG A 91 5.65 7.66 22.20
CA ARG A 91 5.01 7.85 23.51
C ARG A 91 5.89 8.65 24.46
N GLU A 92 7.19 8.37 24.49
CA GLU A 92 8.15 9.12 25.30
C GLU A 92 8.35 10.55 24.78
N GLN A 93 8.38 10.74 23.46
CA GLN A 93 8.44 12.05 22.84
C GLN A 93 7.20 12.90 23.19
N ILE A 94 6.00 12.31 23.19
CA ILE A 94 4.77 12.97 23.65
C ILE A 94 4.80 13.25 25.16
N ALA A 95 5.44 12.38 25.95
CA ALA A 95 5.57 12.57 27.39
C ALA A 95 6.59 13.67 27.76
N ASN A 96 7.67 13.77 26.99
CA ASN A 96 8.75 14.73 27.19
C ASN A 96 8.51 16.07 26.49
N GLN A 97 7.67 16.10 25.45
CA GLN A 97 7.16 17.37 24.95
C GLN A 97 6.26 17.99 26.02
N PRO A 98 6.49 19.27 26.38
CA PRO A 98 5.55 19.98 27.22
C PRO A 98 4.19 19.97 26.52
N ARG A 99 3.12 19.65 27.27
CA ARG A 99 1.73 19.61 26.75
C ARG A 99 1.21 20.96 26.25
N GLU A 100 2.08 21.95 26.11
CA GLU A 100 1.79 23.34 25.77
C GLU A 100 1.34 23.49 24.32
N ASP A 101 1.77 22.60 23.41
CA ASP A 101 1.51 22.75 21.97
C ASP A 101 0.24 22.06 21.45
N TRP A 102 -0.42 21.20 22.24
CA TRP A 102 -1.66 20.54 21.84
C TRP A 102 -2.87 21.07 22.59
N ALA A 103 -3.92 21.45 21.84
CA ALA A 103 -5.18 21.89 22.42
C ALA A 103 -5.75 20.80 23.35
N THR A 104 -5.93 21.14 24.62
CA THR A 104 -6.47 20.19 25.58
C THR A 104 -7.96 19.96 25.33
N ALA A 105 -8.50 18.85 25.85
CA ALA A 105 -9.95 18.60 25.79
C ALA A 105 -10.78 19.73 26.45
N ALA A 106 -10.20 20.47 27.40
CA ALA A 106 -10.85 21.63 28.00
C ALA A 106 -10.92 22.82 27.04
N ASP A 107 -9.88 23.06 26.26
CA ASP A 107 -9.83 24.15 25.28
C ASP A 107 -10.81 23.91 24.13
N LEU A 108 -10.94 22.65 23.69
CA LEU A 108 -11.95 22.25 22.71
C LEU A 108 -13.38 22.49 23.21
N LYS A 109 -13.67 22.21 24.49
CA LYS A 109 -14.97 22.49 25.09
C LYS A 109 -15.25 24.00 25.15
N ARG A 110 -14.28 24.80 25.59
CA ARG A 110 -14.39 26.27 25.61
C ARG A 110 -14.68 26.83 24.23
N LEU A 111 -13.97 26.35 23.20
CA LEU A 111 -14.23 26.75 21.82
C LEU A 111 -15.64 26.35 21.38
N ALA A 112 -16.08 25.13 21.67
CA ALA A 112 -17.42 24.66 21.32
C ALA A 112 -18.53 25.51 21.97
N ASP A 113 -18.35 25.88 23.24
CA ASP A 113 -19.28 26.76 23.94
C ASP A 113 -19.24 28.19 23.39
N GLY A 114 -18.04 28.71 23.06
CA GLY A 114 -17.88 30.00 22.38
C GLY A 114 -18.55 30.07 21.01
N VAL A 115 -18.47 29.00 20.21
CA VAL A 115 -19.16 28.93 18.90
C VAL A 115 -20.68 28.93 19.09
N ARG A 116 -21.20 28.17 20.06
CA ARG A 116 -22.64 28.16 20.40
C ARG A 116 -23.13 29.53 20.87
N GLU A 117 -22.33 30.23 21.66
CA GLU A 117 -22.60 31.59 22.13
C GLU A 117 -22.70 32.57 20.94
N ILE A 118 -21.74 32.51 20.02
CA ILE A 118 -21.74 33.34 18.80
C ILE A 118 -22.98 33.08 17.97
N ASP A 119 -23.35 31.82 17.75
CA ASP A 119 -24.54 31.50 16.95
C ASP A 119 -25.84 32.02 17.58
N LYS A 120 -25.97 31.95 18.91
CA LYS A 120 -27.11 32.56 19.62
C LYS A 120 -27.16 34.07 19.38
N LYS A 121 -26.02 34.77 19.50
CA LYS A 121 -25.95 36.22 19.26
C LYS A 121 -26.26 36.58 17.81
N ARG A 122 -25.80 35.78 16.84
CA ARG A 122 -26.12 35.97 15.42
C ARG A 122 -27.62 35.89 15.15
N ILE A 123 -28.32 34.94 15.78
CA ILE A 123 -29.78 34.82 15.65
C ILE A 123 -30.46 36.04 16.26
N GLU A 124 -30.06 36.44 17.47
CA GLU A 124 -30.64 37.61 18.16
C GLU A 124 -30.44 38.91 17.39
N ASP A 125 -29.23 39.16 16.88
CA ASP A 125 -28.94 40.35 16.06
C ASP A 125 -29.73 40.33 14.75
N ASN A 126 -29.84 39.18 14.08
CA ASN A 126 -30.66 39.07 12.88
C ASN A 126 -32.14 39.40 13.15
N GLU A 127 -32.68 38.96 14.30
CA GLU A 127 -34.03 39.30 14.71
C GLU A 127 -34.16 40.81 15.00
N ARG A 128 -33.21 41.42 15.72
CA ARG A 128 -33.19 42.88 15.93
C ARG A 128 -33.16 43.66 14.62
N ILE A 129 -32.28 43.27 13.69
CA ILE A 129 -32.18 43.88 12.37
C ILE A 129 -33.53 43.79 11.64
N ARG A 130 -34.18 42.63 11.64
CA ARG A 130 -35.52 42.47 11.05
C ARG A 130 -36.55 43.42 11.67
N THR A 131 -36.53 43.58 12.98
CA THR A 131 -37.49 44.48 13.67
C THR A 131 -37.25 45.94 13.31
N GLU A 132 -36.00 46.41 13.26
CA GLU A 132 -35.69 47.80 12.88
C GLU A 132 -36.01 48.05 11.41
N ILE A 133 -35.68 47.12 10.51
CA ILE A 133 -36.07 47.20 9.09
C ILE A 133 -37.60 47.30 8.94
N SER A 134 -38.37 46.55 9.73
CA SER A 134 -39.83 46.62 9.72
C SER A 134 -40.34 47.99 10.20
N LYS A 135 -39.77 48.55 11.28
CA LYS A 135 -40.11 49.89 11.77
C LYS A 135 -39.80 50.96 10.72
N LEU A 136 -38.61 50.91 10.12
CA LEU A 136 -38.21 51.82 9.04
C LEU A 136 -39.13 51.69 7.83
N GLY A 137 -39.47 50.46 7.43
CA GLY A 137 -40.42 50.20 6.36
C GLY A 137 -41.80 50.82 6.62
N LYS A 138 -42.30 50.73 7.86
CA LYS A 138 -43.56 51.37 8.26
C LYS A 138 -43.49 52.90 8.21
N LEU A 139 -42.39 53.49 8.67
CA LEU A 139 -42.17 54.96 8.60
C LEU A 139 -42.14 55.44 7.15
N LEU A 140 -41.42 54.74 6.28
CA LEU A 140 -41.36 55.04 4.85
C LEU A 140 -42.73 54.85 4.16
N ALA A 141 -43.49 53.80 4.52
CA ALA A 141 -44.83 53.56 3.97
C ALA A 141 -45.88 54.59 4.42
N SER A 142 -45.68 55.22 5.59
CA SER A 142 -46.55 56.29 6.10
C SER A 142 -46.29 57.66 5.45
N THR A 143 -45.23 57.79 4.65
CA THR A 143 -44.94 59.00 3.87
C THR A 143 -45.64 58.86 2.50
N PRO A 144 -46.51 59.80 2.09
CA PRO A 144 -47.17 59.73 0.79
C PRO A 144 -46.13 59.71 -0.34
N PRO A 145 -46.32 58.90 -1.40
CA PRO A 145 -45.36 58.84 -2.49
C PRO A 145 -45.45 60.12 -3.32
N SER A 146 -44.62 61.11 -3.01
CA SER A 146 -44.23 62.10 -4.02
C SER A 146 -43.22 61.42 -4.93
N ARG A 147 -43.66 61.00 -6.10
CA ARG A 147 -42.83 60.40 -7.14
C ARG A 147 -42.02 61.51 -7.83
N PRO A 148 -40.68 61.51 -7.74
CA PRO A 148 -39.86 61.77 -8.90
C PRO A 148 -39.55 60.42 -9.54
N LYS A 149 -40.01 60.29 -10.79
CA LYS A 149 -39.60 59.24 -11.71
C LYS A 149 -38.12 59.50 -12.04
N VAL A 150 -37.21 58.93 -11.26
CA VAL A 150 -35.80 58.85 -11.65
C VAL A 150 -35.63 57.50 -12.32
N SER A 151 -35.79 57.51 -13.64
CA SER A 151 -35.15 56.55 -14.52
C SER A 151 -33.68 56.46 -14.12
N HIS A 152 -33.25 55.30 -13.61
CA HIS A 152 -31.85 54.92 -13.76
C HIS A 152 -31.65 54.74 -15.25
N GLU A 153 -31.16 55.81 -15.89
CA GLU A 153 -30.33 55.69 -17.07
C GLU A 153 -29.25 54.67 -16.72
N GLU A 154 -29.32 53.54 -17.42
CA GLU A 154 -28.16 52.70 -17.65
C GLU A 154 -27.07 53.62 -18.19
N GLU A 155 -26.16 54.03 -17.31
CA GLU A 155 -24.90 54.65 -17.72
C GLU A 155 -24.03 53.54 -18.32
N THR A 156 -24.43 53.17 -19.53
CA THR A 156 -23.66 52.50 -20.54
C THR A 156 -22.48 53.42 -20.83
N LYS A 157 -21.42 53.32 -20.02
CA LYS A 157 -20.11 53.84 -20.40
C LYS A 157 -19.53 52.92 -21.47
N GLU A 158 -20.07 53.12 -22.65
CA GLU A 158 -19.39 52.89 -23.90
C GLU A 158 -18.11 53.74 -23.89
N LYS A 159 -16.97 53.08 -23.65
CA LYS A 159 -15.70 53.52 -24.20
C LYS A 159 -15.43 52.67 -25.42
N GLU A 160 -15.31 53.39 -26.53
CA GLU A 160 -14.91 53.01 -27.87
C GLU A 160 -13.81 51.92 -27.98
N PRO A 161 -13.78 51.21 -29.11
CA PRO A 161 -13.18 49.90 -29.25
C PRO A 161 -11.66 50.00 -29.33
N SER A 162 -10.97 49.62 -28.26
CA SER A 162 -9.52 49.45 -28.31
C SER A 162 -9.17 48.07 -28.89
N LYS A 163 -9.27 47.98 -30.23
CA LYS A 163 -8.79 46.89 -31.08
C LYS A 163 -9.47 45.52 -30.84
N PRO A 164 -9.81 44.76 -31.88
CA PRO A 164 -9.95 43.32 -31.70
C PRO A 164 -8.54 42.77 -31.42
N GLU A 165 -8.11 42.78 -30.15
CA GLU A 165 -7.00 41.92 -29.74
C GLU A 165 -7.50 40.49 -30.02
N ALA A 166 -6.99 39.89 -31.10
CA ALA A 166 -7.22 38.48 -31.38
C ALA A 166 -6.77 37.73 -30.12
N GLY A 167 -7.70 37.14 -29.41
CA GLY A 167 -7.46 36.53 -28.12
C GLY A 167 -8.41 35.37 -27.95
N PHE A 168 -8.12 34.51 -26.99
CA PHE A 168 -8.95 33.35 -26.69
C PHE A 168 -9.34 33.35 -25.23
N GLU A 169 -10.56 32.89 -24.97
CA GLU A 169 -11.03 32.64 -23.62
C GLU A 169 -10.41 31.34 -23.10
N TYR A 170 -9.78 31.41 -21.94
CA TYR A 170 -9.26 30.26 -21.23
C TYR A 170 -10.06 30.04 -19.95
N VAL A 171 -10.44 28.78 -19.69
CA VAL A 171 -11.10 28.38 -18.46
C VAL A 171 -10.05 27.80 -17.52
N VAL A 172 -9.84 28.46 -16.39
CA VAL A 172 -8.87 28.05 -15.37
C VAL A 172 -9.18 26.63 -14.88
N GLN A 173 -8.19 25.75 -14.98
CA GLN A 173 -8.27 24.36 -14.53
C GLN A 173 -7.80 24.21 -13.08
N PRO A 174 -8.17 23.12 -12.38
CA PRO A 174 -7.68 22.86 -11.03
C PRO A 174 -6.15 22.72 -11.02
N GLY A 175 -5.49 23.53 -10.19
CA GLY A 175 -4.03 23.57 -10.08
C GLY A 175 -3.34 24.60 -10.97
N ASP A 176 -4.09 25.33 -11.80
CA ASP A 176 -3.54 26.41 -12.61
C ASP A 176 -3.13 27.62 -11.76
N SER A 177 -1.95 28.16 -12.06
CA SER A 177 -1.49 29.46 -11.57
C SER A 177 -1.23 30.38 -12.77
N LEU A 178 -1.25 31.70 -12.56
CA LEU A 178 -1.10 32.64 -13.66
C LEU A 178 0.27 32.49 -14.36
N SER A 179 1.31 32.10 -13.61
CA SER A 179 2.63 31.77 -14.17
C SER A 179 2.59 30.51 -15.05
N LEU A 180 1.89 29.46 -14.63
CA LEU A 180 1.73 28.23 -15.41
C LEU A 180 0.89 28.46 -16.67
N ILE A 181 -0.18 29.26 -16.58
CA ILE A 181 -1.00 29.62 -17.74
C ILE A 181 -0.16 30.40 -18.77
N VAL A 182 0.63 31.38 -18.32
CA VAL A 182 1.53 32.14 -19.20
C VAL A 182 2.57 31.23 -19.84
N GLN A 183 3.14 30.29 -19.08
CA GLN A 183 4.11 29.32 -19.60
C GLN A 183 3.48 28.40 -20.65
N GLY A 184 2.29 27.84 -20.37
CA GLY A 184 1.56 27.01 -21.33
C GLY A 184 1.12 27.79 -22.59
N CYS A 185 0.84 29.09 -22.48
CA CYS A 185 0.59 29.93 -23.65
C CYS A 185 1.84 30.09 -24.52
N ARG A 186 3.02 30.26 -23.91
CA ARG A 186 4.30 30.34 -24.66
C ARG A 186 4.62 29.05 -25.40
N GLU A 187 4.33 27.89 -24.79
CA GLU A 187 4.48 26.57 -25.43
C GLU A 187 3.56 26.41 -26.63
N LYS A 188 2.35 27.00 -26.57
CA LYS A 188 1.40 27.09 -27.69
C LYS A 188 1.79 28.13 -28.75
N GLY A 189 2.98 28.74 -28.63
CA GLY A 189 3.49 29.77 -29.55
C GLY A 189 2.93 31.18 -29.30
N ILE A 190 2.15 31.37 -28.23
CA ILE A 190 1.46 32.62 -27.91
C ILE A 190 2.30 33.37 -26.88
N LYS A 191 3.01 34.41 -27.34
CA LYS A 191 3.92 35.21 -26.50
C LYS A 191 3.13 36.22 -25.65
N VAL A 192 2.65 35.78 -24.51
CA VAL A 192 1.90 36.62 -23.57
C VAL A 192 2.67 36.85 -22.28
N THR A 193 2.54 38.04 -21.70
CA THR A 193 3.08 38.37 -20.38
C THR A 193 1.98 38.48 -19.33
N MET A 194 2.33 38.32 -18.05
CA MET A 194 1.38 38.48 -16.96
C MET A 194 0.72 39.86 -16.94
N ASP A 195 1.48 40.91 -17.27
CA ASP A 195 0.95 42.28 -17.34
C ASP A 195 -0.11 42.44 -18.43
N GLN A 196 0.04 41.78 -19.58
CA GLN A 196 -0.95 41.80 -20.66
C GLN A 196 -2.26 41.12 -20.22
N ILE A 197 -2.18 39.96 -19.57
CA ILE A 197 -3.36 39.26 -19.04
C ILE A 197 -4.06 40.11 -17.97
N ARG A 198 -3.29 40.76 -17.08
CA ARG A 198 -3.85 41.65 -16.04
C ARG A 198 -4.54 42.86 -16.65
N LYS A 199 -3.96 43.46 -17.69
CA LYS A 199 -4.55 44.59 -18.40
C LYS A 199 -5.84 44.20 -19.12
N ALA A 200 -5.86 43.01 -19.72
CA ALA A 200 -7.05 42.48 -20.39
C ALA A 200 -8.16 42.03 -19.41
N ASN A 201 -7.80 41.71 -18.15
CA ASN A 201 -8.74 41.23 -17.13
C ASN A 201 -8.66 42.08 -15.84
N PRO A 202 -9.22 43.30 -15.81
CA PRO A 202 -9.11 44.21 -14.66
C PRO A 202 -9.78 43.71 -13.37
N ARG A 203 -10.63 42.67 -13.44
CA ARG A 203 -11.28 42.03 -12.27
C ARG A 203 -10.58 40.75 -11.81
N LEU A 204 -9.46 40.39 -12.44
CA LEU A 204 -8.74 39.16 -12.14
C LEU A 204 -7.70 39.39 -11.04
N ASN A 205 -7.72 38.53 -10.01
CA ASN A 205 -6.73 38.52 -8.94
C ASN A 205 -5.63 37.48 -9.24
N PRO A 206 -4.37 37.90 -9.46
CA PRO A 206 -3.28 36.99 -9.84
C PRO A 206 -2.95 35.91 -8.80
N GLU A 207 -3.16 36.21 -7.52
CA GLU A 207 -2.86 35.31 -6.40
C GLU A 207 -4.01 34.33 -6.09
N ARG A 208 -5.20 34.57 -6.66
CA ARG A 208 -6.41 33.80 -6.37
C ARG A 208 -7.21 33.52 -7.64
N LEU A 209 -6.65 32.66 -8.48
CA LEU A 209 -7.38 32.12 -9.62
C LEU A 209 -8.41 31.10 -9.12
N LEU A 210 -9.67 31.30 -9.49
CA LEU A 210 -10.75 30.37 -9.17
C LEU A 210 -10.87 29.33 -10.29
N VAL A 211 -10.96 28.05 -9.93
CA VAL A 211 -11.21 26.97 -10.90
C VAL A 211 -12.55 27.22 -11.60
N GLY A 212 -12.57 27.12 -12.93
CA GLY A 212 -13.74 27.42 -13.76
C GLY A 212 -13.90 28.91 -14.11
N GLN A 213 -13.03 29.79 -13.62
CA GLN A 213 -13.03 31.20 -14.01
C GLN A 213 -12.61 31.36 -15.46
N LYS A 214 -13.39 32.14 -16.23
CA LYS A 214 -13.04 32.52 -17.59
C LYS A 214 -12.11 33.72 -17.56
N ILE A 215 -10.98 33.61 -18.25
CA ILE A 215 -9.98 34.66 -18.38
C ILE A 215 -9.71 34.91 -19.86
N PHE A 216 -9.50 36.16 -20.23
CA PHE A 216 -9.16 36.52 -21.60
C PHE A 216 -7.64 36.53 -21.77
N ILE A 217 -7.12 35.79 -22.75
CA ILE A 217 -5.70 35.77 -23.08
C ILE A 217 -5.50 36.51 -24.40
N PRO A 218 -4.92 37.74 -24.38
CA PRO A 218 -4.69 38.51 -25.60
C PRO A 218 -3.56 37.88 -26.42
N GLN A 219 -3.66 37.77 -27.74
CA GLN A 219 -2.50 37.46 -28.59
C GLN A 219 -1.86 38.77 -29.06
N PRO A 220 -0.51 38.86 -29.12
CA PRO A 220 0.18 40.01 -29.68
C PRO A 220 0.04 40.13 -31.21
#